data_AF-A0A9D7WMB9-F1
#
_entry.id   AF-A0A9D7WMB9-F1
#
_cell.length_a   1.000
_cell.length_b   1.000
_cell.length_c   1.000
_cell.angle_alpha   90.00
_cell.angle_beta   90.00
_cell.angle_gamma   90.00
#
_symmetry.space_group_name_H-M   'P 1'
#
loop_
_entity.id
_entity.type
_entity.pdbx_description
1 polymer ?
#
loop_
_entity_poly.entity_id
_entity_poly.type
_entity_poly.pdbx_seq_one_letter_code
_entity_poly.pdbx_strand_id
1 'polypeptide(L)'
;MAPQNALRKLNKTEKIVLKAIDDLRPYLHNDGGDMELVEITSDNRVIVKLLGACQTCSVSSVTMKAGLEENLKLLIPEIVSVEALQE
;
A
#
# COMPACT_ATOMS: atom_id res chain seq x y z
N MET A 1 21.56 9.16 -12.17
CA MET A 1 20.15 9.25 -12.61
C MET A 1 19.28 9.02 -11.39
N ALA A 2 18.86 10.09 -10.70
CA ALA A 2 17.93 10.02 -9.59
C ALA A 2 17.08 11.29 -9.64
N PRO A 3 15.84 11.25 -10.15
CA PRO A 3 14.89 12.29 -9.82
C PRO A 3 14.27 11.90 -8.48
N GLN A 4 15.01 12.08 -7.38
CA GLN A 4 14.39 12.14 -6.05
C GLN A 4 13.67 13.48 -5.97
N ASN A 5 12.50 13.56 -6.59
CA ASN A 5 11.53 14.63 -6.41
C ASN A 5 10.91 14.51 -5.01
N ALA A 6 11.76 14.70 -3.99
CA ALA A 6 11.35 14.93 -2.62
C ALA A 6 10.55 16.23 -2.60
N LEU A 7 9.42 16.23 -1.90
CA LEU A 7 8.37 17.27 -1.84
C LEU A 7 7.25 17.15 -2.88
N ARG A 8 6.79 15.93 -3.18
CA ARG A 8 5.41 15.75 -3.66
C ARG A 8 4.48 16.23 -2.53
N LYS A 9 3.62 17.21 -2.81
CA LYS A 9 2.55 17.63 -1.89
C LYS A 9 1.86 16.35 -1.39
N LEU A 10 2.06 15.98 -0.13
CA LEU A 10 1.41 14.81 0.46
C LEU A 10 -0.09 15.05 0.39
N ASN A 11 -0.74 14.43 -0.60
CA ASN A 11 -2.18 14.50 -0.73
C ASN A 11 -2.78 13.86 0.52
N LYS A 12 -3.97 14.32 0.92
CA LYS A 12 -4.67 13.80 2.11
C LYS A 12 -4.71 12.26 2.10
N THR A 13 -4.88 11.69 0.91
CA THR A 13 -4.86 10.25 0.63
C THR A 13 -3.55 9.58 0.99
N GLU A 14 -2.41 10.07 0.49
CA GLU A 14 -1.09 9.50 0.77
C GLU A 14 -0.81 9.46 2.27
N LYS A 15 -1.18 10.52 3.02
CA LYS A 15 -0.99 10.55 4.47
C LYS A 15 -1.77 9.47 5.20
N ILE A 16 -3.02 9.23 4.78
CA ILE A 16 -3.87 8.20 5.38
C ILE A 16 -3.33 6.81 5.05
N VAL A 17 -2.93 6.59 3.79
CA VAL A 17 -2.35 5.31 3.36
C VAL A 17 -1.07 5.01 4.13
N LEU A 18 -0.15 5.97 4.20
CA LEU A 18 1.10 5.82 4.95
C LEU A 18 0.85 5.51 6.42
N LYS A 19 -0.13 6.18 7.04
CA LYS A 19 -0.49 5.92 8.44
C LYS A 19 -1.07 4.52 8.61
N ALA A 20 -1.96 4.09 7.72
CA ALA A 20 -2.54 2.74 7.75
C ALA A 20 -1.45 1.66 7.59
N ILE A 21 -0.49 1.89 6.69
CA ILE A 21 0.66 1.00 6.51
C ILE A 21 1.51 0.98 7.79
N ASP A 22 1.81 2.13 8.40
CA ASP A 22 2.63 2.20 9.62
C ASP A 22 1.98 1.49 10.81
N ASP A 23 0.66 1.59 10.96
CA ASP A 23 -0.13 0.83 11.93
C ASP A 23 -0.11 -0.69 11.64
N LEU A 24 -0.03 -1.10 10.37
CA LEU A 24 0.04 -2.50 9.95
C LEU A 24 1.45 -3.10 9.99
N ARG A 25 2.51 -2.29 9.87
CA ARG A 25 3.92 -2.73 9.90
C ARG A 25 4.25 -3.71 11.03
N PRO A 26 3.90 -3.48 12.31
CA PRO A 26 4.22 -4.44 13.36
C PRO A 26 3.57 -5.82 13.13
N TYR A 27 2.36 -5.85 12.55
CA TYR A 27 1.67 -7.10 12.22
C TYR A 27 2.30 -7.77 11.00
N LEU A 28 2.61 -6.99 9.95
CA LEU A 28 3.28 -7.49 8.74
C LEU A 28 4.65 -8.07 9.08
N HIS A 29 5.46 -7.34 9.86
CA HIS A 29 6.78 -7.80 10.30
C HIS A 29 6.68 -9.07 11.15
N ASN A 30 5.66 -9.20 11.99
CA ASN A 30 5.43 -10.41 12.77
C ASN A 30 5.07 -11.63 11.88
N ASP A 31 4.40 -11.38 10.76
CA ASP A 31 4.13 -12.38 9.71
C ASP A 31 5.34 -12.58 8.77
N GLY A 32 6.44 -11.85 8.98
CA GLY A 32 7.66 -11.89 8.17
C GLY A 32 7.54 -11.15 6.83
N GLY A 33 6.50 -10.34 6.64
CA GLY A 33 6.28 -9.48 5.48
C GLY A 33 6.48 -8.00 5.79
N ASP A 34 6.38 -7.16 4.77
CA ASP A 34 6.27 -5.71 4.91
C ASP A 34 5.50 -5.13 3.70
N MET A 35 5.17 -3.84 3.73
CA MET A 35 4.43 -3.17 2.65
C MET A 35 4.84 -1.70 2.56
N GLU A 36 5.07 -1.22 1.35
CA GLU A 36 5.37 0.18 1.08
C GLU A 36 4.44 0.78 0.03
N LEU A 37 4.07 2.05 0.23
CA LEU A 37 3.36 2.83 -0.79
C LEU A 37 4.33 3.21 -1.91
N VAL A 38 4.03 2.81 -3.14
CA VAL A 38 4.82 3.16 -4.32
C VAL A 38 4.30 4.45 -4.93
N GLU A 39 3.03 4.45 -5.32
CA GLU A 39 2.39 5.63 -5.89
C GLU A 39 0.86 5.53 -5.82
N ILE A 40 0.20 6.67 -6.02
CA ILE A 40 -1.24 6.73 -6.26
C ILE A 40 -1.43 7.26 -7.68
N THR A 41 -2.12 6.50 -8.51
CA THR A 41 -2.39 6.86 -9.90
C THR A 41 -3.46 7.94 -9.98
N SER A 42 -3.55 8.61 -11.14
CA SER A 42 -4.59 9.63 -11.38
C SER A 42 -6.01 9.07 -11.40
N ASP A 43 -6.17 7.75 -11.47
CA ASP A 43 -7.45 7.02 -11.42
C ASP A 43 -7.84 6.66 -9.97
N ASN A 44 -7.20 7.29 -8.97
CA ASN A 44 -7.33 6.97 -7.55
C ASN A 44 -7.07 5.49 -7.22
N ARG A 45 -6.09 4.88 -7.91
CA ARG A 45 -5.61 3.54 -7.57
C ARG A 45 -4.34 3.64 -6.76
N VAL A 46 -4.27 2.89 -5.66
CA VAL A 46 -3.10 2.86 -4.79
C VAL A 46 -2.21 1.70 -5.21
N ILE A 47 -0.99 2.01 -5.64
CA ILE A 47 0.03 1.03 -5.94
C ILE A 47 0.90 0.84 -4.69
N VAL A 48 0.89 -0.36 -4.13
CA VAL A 48 1.75 -0.75 -3.01
C VAL A 48 2.73 -1.83 -3.45
N LYS A 49 3.88 -1.92 -2.79
CA LYS A 49 4.85 -3.00 -2.96
C LYS A 49 4.81 -3.86 -1.72
N LEU A 50 4.53 -5.16 -1.90
CA LEU A 50 4.62 -6.15 -0.84
C LEU A 50 6.07 -6.61 -0.72
N LEU A 51 6.56 -6.73 0.50
CA LEU A 51 7.93 -7.12 0.83
C LEU A 51 7.91 -8.37 1.74
N GLY A 52 9.02 -9.09 1.80
CA GLY A 52 9.22 -10.24 2.70
C GLY A 52 8.37 -11.47 2.33
N ALA A 53 7.92 -12.21 3.35
CA ALA A 53 7.17 -13.46 3.21
C ALA A 53 5.84 -13.31 2.44
N CYS A 54 5.26 -12.10 2.44
CA CYS A 54 4.07 -11.75 1.66
C CYS A 54 4.26 -11.89 0.14
N GLN A 55 5.51 -11.88 -0.36
CA GLN A 55 5.83 -12.06 -1.78
C GLN A 55 5.75 -13.54 -2.21
N THR A 56 6.03 -14.47 -1.29
CA THR A 56 6.22 -15.90 -1.63
C THR A 56 4.94 -16.74 -1.63
N CYS A 57 3.81 -16.17 -1.18
CA CYS A 57 2.54 -16.88 -1.12
C CYS A 57 1.50 -16.18 -2.01
N SER A 58 1.31 -16.66 -3.24
CA SER A 58 0.38 -16.08 -4.22
C SER A 58 -1.04 -15.91 -3.67
N VAL A 59 -1.44 -16.76 -2.73
CA VAL A 59 -2.76 -16.72 -2.08
C VAL A 59 -2.87 -15.56 -1.08
N SER A 60 -1.85 -15.35 -0.25
CA SER A 60 -1.86 -14.31 0.80
C SER A 60 -1.83 -12.89 0.22
N SER A 61 -1.16 -12.69 -0.92
CA SER A 61 -1.07 -11.37 -1.57
C SER A 61 -2.44 -10.82 -2.01
N VAL A 62 -3.37 -11.69 -2.41
CA VAL A 62 -4.72 -11.32 -2.82
C VAL A 62 -5.60 -10.97 -1.61
N THR A 63 -5.50 -11.72 -0.53
CA THR A 63 -6.30 -11.47 0.68
C THR A 63 -5.79 -10.24 1.43
N MET A 64 -4.48 -10.06 1.53
CA MET A 64 -3.86 -8.92 2.23
C MET A 64 -4.18 -7.60 1.51
N LYS A 65 -4.08 -7.56 0.16
CA LYS A 65 -4.44 -6.36 -0.60
C LYS A 65 -5.93 -6.03 -0.46
N ALA A 66 -6.80 -7.05 -0.42
CA ALA A 66 -8.24 -6.85 -0.27
C ALA A 66 -8.56 -6.22 1.08
N GLY A 67 -7.95 -6.70 2.18
CA GLY A 67 -8.13 -6.10 3.50
C GLY A 67 -7.67 -4.64 3.58
N LEU A 68 -6.54 -4.31 2.94
CA LEU A 68 -6.09 -2.92 2.85
C LEU A 68 -7.02 -2.08 1.97
N GLU A 69 -7.48 -2.61 0.84
CA GLU A 69 -8.42 -1.91 -0.04
C GLU A 69 -9.72 -1.57 0.67
N GLU A 70 -10.31 -2.50 1.41
CA GLU A 70 -11.53 -2.24 2.17
C GLU A 70 -11.31 -1.18 3.24
N ASN A 71 -10.19 -1.27 3.98
CA ASN A 71 -9.84 -0.26 4.98
C ASN A 71 -9.64 1.13 4.36
N LEU A 72 -8.92 1.20 3.23
CA LEU A 72 -8.70 2.45 2.51
C LEU A 72 -9.98 3.02 1.90
N LYS A 73 -10.90 2.19 1.39
CA LYS A 73 -12.21 2.63 0.90
C LYS A 73 -13.09 3.18 2.02
N LEU A 74 -12.99 2.63 3.24
CA LEU A 74 -13.70 3.14 4.42
C LEU A 74 -13.17 4.51 4.83
N LEU A 75 -11.85 4.71 4.80
CA LEU A 75 -11.21 5.98 5.15
C LEU A 75 -11.32 7.02 4.03
N ILE A 76 -11.30 6.55 2.77
CA ILE A 76 -11.23 7.34 1.54
C ILE A 76 -12.07 6.67 0.46
N PRO A 77 -13.36 7.04 0.33
CA PRO A 77 -14.25 6.46 -0.67
C PRO A 77 -13.86 6.81 -2.11
N GLU A 78 -12.91 7.74 -2.31
CA GLU A 78 -12.36 8.08 -3.64
C GLU A 78 -11.42 7.00 -4.19
N ILE A 79 -10.89 6.10 -3.34
CA ILE A 79 -10.02 5.01 -3.79
C ILE A 79 -10.82 3.99 -4.60
N VAL A 80 -10.40 3.78 -5.84
CA VAL A 80 -11.03 2.81 -6.75
C VAL A 80 -10.57 1.39 -6.44
N SER A 81 -9.25 1.19 -6.34
CA SER A 81 -8.65 -0.12 -6.09
C SER A 81 -7.23 -0.02 -5.51
N VAL A 82 -6.78 -1.10 -4.87
CA VAL A 82 -5.39 -1.26 -4.42
C VAL A 82 -4.71 -2.37 -5.24
N GLU A 83 -3.58 -2.05 -5.83
CA GLU A 83 -2.76 -2.99 -6.60
C GLU A 83 -1.42 -3.21 -5.92
N ALA A 84 -1.01 -4.48 -5.82
CA ALA A 84 0.31 -4.85 -5.33
C ALA A 84 1.25 -5.06 -6.52
N LEU A 85 2.34 -4.30 -6.58
CA LEU A 85 3.44 -4.59 -7.49
C LEU A 85 4.11 -5.89 -7.05
N GLN A 86 3.97 -6.92 -7.89
CA GLN A 86 4.67 -8.20 -7.78
C GLN A 86 5.79 -8.18 -8.83
N GLU A 87 7.04 -8.14 -8.38
CA GLU A 87 8.23 -8.44 -9.20
C GLU A 87 8.73 -9.85 -8.87
#